data_AF-C6HYF9-F1
#
_entry.id   AF-C6HYF9-F1
#
_cell.length_a   1.000
_cell.length_b   1.000
_cell.length_c   1.000
_cell.angle_alpha   90.00
_cell.angle_beta   90.00
_cell.angle_gamma   90.00
#
_symmetry.space_group_name_H-M   'P 1'
#
loop_
_entity.id
_entity.type
_entity.pdbx_description
1 polymer ?
#
loop_
_entity_poly.entity_id
_entity_poly.type
_entity_poly.pdbx_seq_one_letter_code
_entity_poly.pdbx_strand_id
1 'polypeptide(L)' 'MVRTLALAGIFLLVLAGILALVERLGGRGLLSRFGHLPGDIVIRKPGMIFAFPLVSGLLLSLVLSVVLSLLFALFRR' A
#
# COMPACT_ATOMS: atom_id res chain seq x y z
N MET A 1 -21.81 5.81 18.13
CA MET A 1 -21.89 6.32 16.73
C MET A 1 -20.64 7.10 16.31
N VAL A 2 -20.14 8.05 17.12
CA VAL A 2 -18.98 8.90 16.74
C VAL A 2 -17.70 8.12 16.42
N ARG A 3 -17.35 7.11 17.24
CA ARG A 3 -16.11 6.35 17.00
C ARG A 3 -16.16 5.48 15.73
N THR A 4 -17.34 5.03 15.29
CA THR A 4 -17.45 4.24 14.04
C THR A 4 -17.33 5.13 12.80
N LEU A 5 -17.87 6.35 12.85
CA LEU A 5 -17.65 7.34 11.79
C LEU A 5 -16.18 7.77 11.70
N ALA A 6 -15.51 7.99 12.84
CA ALA A 6 -14.09 8.33 12.86
C ALA A 6 -13.21 7.22 12.25
N LEU A 7 -13.50 5.96 12.57
CA LEU A 7 -12.78 4.80 12.01
C LEU A 7 -13.01 4.65 10.50
N ALA A 8 -14.24 4.84 10.04
CA ALA A 8 -14.57 4.81 8.61
C ALA A 8 -13.87 5.94 7.84
N GLY A 9 -13.79 7.14 8.42
CA GLY A 9 -13.06 8.28 7.85
C GLY A 9 -11.56 7.99 7.74
N ILE A 10 -10.93 7.44 8.78
CA ILE A 10 -9.51 7.05 8.76
C ILE A 10 -9.25 5.97 7.71
N PHE A 11 -10.13 4.97 7.61
CA PHE A 11 -10.02 3.92 6.59
C PHE A 11 -10.07 4.48 5.17
N LEU A 12 -11.03 5.36 4.87
CA LEU A 12 -11.15 6.00 3.56
C LEU A 12 -9.93 6.88 3.24
N LEU A 13 -9.39 7.59 4.23
CA LEU A 13 -8.22 8.46 4.06
C LEU A 13 -6.96 7.64 3.76
N VAL A 14 -6.77 6.52 4.47
CA VAL A 14 -5.67 5.58 4.20
C VAL A 14 -5.82 4.93 2.83
N LEU A 15 -7.03 4.49 2.47
CA LEU A 15 -7.32 3.91 1.15
C LEU A 15 -7.06 4.91 0.01
N ALA A 16 -7.52 6.15 0.15
CA ALA A 16 -7.27 7.23 -0.80
C ALA A 16 -5.76 7.56 -0.90
N GLY A 17 -5.06 7.57 0.23
CA GLY A 17 -3.61 7.77 0.28
C GLY A 17 -2.83 6.68 -0.45
N ILE A 18 -3.21 5.41 -0.27
CA ILE A 18 -2.61 4.27 -0.98
C ILE A 18 -2.88 4.37 -2.48
N LEU A 19 -4.13 4.65 -2.89
CA LEU A 19 -4.49 4.80 -4.30
C LEU A 19 -3.74 5.95 -4.96
N ALA A 20 -3.65 7.11 -4.29
CA ALA A 20 -2.90 8.26 -4.78
C ALA A 20 -1.39 7.98 -4.88
N LEU A 21 -0.84 7.21 -3.94
CA LEU A 21 0.57 6.83 -3.94
C LEU A 21 0.87 5.80 -5.04
N VAL A 22 -0.04 4.85 -5.28
CA VAL A 22 0.03 3.90 -6.41
C VAL A 22 -0.06 4.64 -7.75
N GLU A 23 -0.94 5.64 -7.88
CA GLU A 23 -1.03 6.50 -9.07
C GLU A 23 0.25 7.32 -9.30
N ARG A 24 0.84 7.86 -8.22
CA ARG A 24 2.08 8.67 -8.30
C ARG A 24 3.32 7.83 -8.58
N LEU A 25 3.48 6.69 -7.92
CA LEU A 25 4.61 5.78 -8.12
C LEU A 25 4.45 4.99 -9.42
N GLY A 26 3.24 4.64 -9.82
CA GLY A 26 2.94 3.91 -11.06
C GLY A 26 3.16 4.71 -12.35
N GLY A 27 3.52 5.99 -12.27
CA GLY A 27 3.92 6.79 -13.42
C GLY A 27 2.78 7.07 -14.41
N ARG A 28 1.90 8.01 -14.07
CA ARG A 28 1.02 8.75 -14.99
C ARG A 28 0.17 7.87 -15.94
N GLY A 29 -0.83 7.20 -15.39
CA GLY A 29 -2.01 6.74 -16.14
C GLY A 29 -2.23 5.23 -16.22
N LEU A 30 -3.46 4.88 -16.65
CA LEU A 30 -3.99 3.52 -16.86
C LEU A 30 -2.94 2.57 -17.49
N LEU A 31 -2.49 1.57 -16.72
CA LEU A 31 -1.92 0.30 -17.19
C LEU A 31 -0.62 0.29 -18.03
N SER A 32 0.08 1.39 -18.28
CA SER A 32 0.93 1.44 -19.49
C SER A 32 2.12 0.46 -19.58
N ARG A 33 2.88 0.13 -18.52
CA ARG A 33 4.06 -0.78 -18.71
C ARG A 33 4.42 -1.62 -17.48
N PHE A 34 3.71 -2.73 -17.31
CA PHE A 34 4.15 -3.99 -16.69
C PHE A 34 5.56 -4.00 -16.04
N GLY A 35 5.64 -3.61 -14.75
CA GLY A 35 6.47 -4.37 -13.82
C GLY A 35 7.57 -3.69 -13.02
N HIS A 36 7.61 -2.36 -12.83
CA HIS A 36 8.48 -1.78 -11.81
C HIS A 36 7.83 -0.57 -11.14
N LEU A 37 7.36 -0.73 -9.89
CA LEU A 37 7.18 0.43 -9.03
C LEU A 37 8.58 1.05 -8.77
N PRO A 38 8.78 2.34 -9.00
CA PRO A 38 10.03 3.01 -8.68
C PRO A 38 10.27 2.91 -7.17
N GLY A 39 11.27 2.12 -6.79
CA GLY A 39 11.62 1.84 -5.40
C GLY A 39 11.74 0.36 -5.07
N ASP A 40 11.17 -0.53 -5.87
CA ASP A 40 11.44 -1.98 -5.75
C ASP A 40 12.76 -2.30 -6.47
N ILE A 41 13.73 -2.87 -5.74
CA ILE A 41 15.08 -3.14 -6.27
C ILE A 41 15.01 -4.41 -7.10
N VAL A 42 15.11 -4.28 -8.43
CA VAL A 42 15.19 -5.43 -9.33
C VAL A 42 16.56 -5.46 -10.00
N ILE A 43 17.38 -6.42 -9.58
CA ILE A 43 18.70 -6.67 -10.14
C ILE A 43 18.56 -7.85 -11.11
N ARG A 44 18.74 -7.58 -12.41
CA ARG A 44 18.78 -8.61 -13.46
C ARG A 44 20.22 -8.85 -13.87
N LYS A 45 20.71 -10.06 -13.62
CA LYS A 45 22.00 -10.56 -14.11
C LYS A 45 21.76 -11.77 -15.03
N PRO A 46 22.67 -12.06 -15.98
CA PRO A 46 22.59 -13.30 -16.76
C PRO A 46 22.55 -14.51 -15.81
N GLY A 47 21.45 -15.28 -15.85
CA GLY A 47 21.23 -16.44 -14.98
C GLY A 47 20.67 -16.16 -13.57
N MET A 48 20.44 -14.90 -13.16
CA MET A 48 19.89 -14.58 -11.84
C MET A 48 19.03 -13.32 -11.85
N ILE A 49 17.81 -13.41 -11.31
CA ILE A 49 16.89 -12.28 -11.13
C ILE A 49 16.64 -12.13 -9.63
N PHE A 50 17.02 -10.99 -9.05
CA PHE A 50 16.74 -10.65 -7.66
C PHE A 50 15.76 -9.48 -7.61
N ALA A 51 14.55 -9.70 -7.12
CA ALA A 51 13.53 -8.68 -6.93
C ALA A 51 13.26 -8.49 -5.44
N PHE A 52 13.47 -7.27 -4.94
CA PHE A 52 13.28 -6.90 -3.55
C PHE A 52 12.24 -5.78 -3.43
N PRO A 53 11.02 -6.11 -2.99
CA PRO A 53 9.90 -5.19 -2.96
C PRO A 53 9.94 -4.30 -1.72
N LEU A 54 10.87 -3.33 -1.68
CA LEU A 54 11.02 -2.41 -0.56
C LEU A 54 9.78 -1.55 -0.37
N VAL A 55 9.34 -0.86 -1.42
CA VAL A 55 8.25 0.11 -1.32
C VAL A 55 6.93 -0.63 -1.23
N SER A 56 6.76 -1.67 -2.05
CA SER A 56 5.56 -2.51 -2.03
C SER A 56 5.37 -3.23 -0.69
N GLY A 57 6.45 -3.77 -0.11
CA GLY A 57 6.41 -4.43 1.20
C GLY A 57 6.10 -3.47 2.35
N LEU A 58 6.68 -2.27 2.33
CA LEU A 58 6.43 -1.24 3.34
C LEU A 58 4.98 -0.75 3.28
N LEU A 59 4.47 -0.50 2.06
CA LEU A 59 3.08 -0.13 1.82
C LEU A 59 2.13 -1.19 2.36
N LEU A 60 2.33 -2.45 1.96
CA LEU A 60 1.51 -3.57 2.42
C LEU A 60 1.49 -3.65 3.95
N SER A 61 2.65 -3.53 4.60
CA SER A 61 2.77 -3.53 6.06
C SER A 61 1.96 -2.41 6.70
N LEU A 62 2.06 -1.18 6.17
CA LEU A 62 1.32 -0.02 6.68
C LEU A 62 -0.19 -0.22 6.56
N VAL A 63 -0.68 -0.70 5.40
CA VAL A 63 -2.09 -1.00 5.18
C VAL A 63 -2.57 -2.03 6.21
N LEU A 64 -1.81 -3.12 6.34
CA LEU A 64 -2.15 -4.23 7.23
C LEU A 64 -2.19 -3.76 8.68
N SER A 65 -1.20 -2.97 9.14
CA SER A 65 -1.18 -2.39 10.47
C SER A 65 -2.39 -1.50 10.76
N VAL A 66 -2.79 -0.65 9.80
CA VAL A 66 -4.00 0.18 9.95
C VAL A 66 -5.24 -0.71 10.05
N VAL A 67 -5.39 -1.70 9.16
CA VAL A 67 -6.55 -2.60 9.14
C VAL A 67 -6.64 -3.41 10.44
N LEU A 68 -5.55 -4.02 10.90
CA LEU A 68 -5.55 -4.77 12.17
C LEU A 68 -5.83 -3.85 13.36
N SER A 69 -5.25 -2.65 13.39
CA SER A 69 -5.51 -1.68 14.45
C SER A 69 -6.99 -1.29 14.50
N LEU A 70 -7.62 -1.08 13.35
CA LEU A 70 -9.06 -0.81 13.22
C LEU A 70 -9.90 -2.00 13.69
N LEU A 71 -9.56 -3.23 13.29
CA LEU A 71 -10.25 -4.45 13.73
C LEU A 71 -10.16 -4.62 15.25
N PHE A 72 -8.97 -4.50 15.85
CA PHE A 72 -8.81 -4.57 17.30
C PHE A 72 -9.51 -3.43 18.04
N ALA A 73 -9.59 -2.24 17.43
CA ALA A 73 -10.34 -1.12 18.00
C ALA A 73 -11.87 -1.35 17.95
N LEU A 74 -12.36 -2.09 16.95
CA LEU A 74 -13.78 -2.46 16.84
C LEU A 74 -14.15 -3.60 17.81
N PHE A 75 -13.28 -4.61 17.96
CA PHE A 75 -13.46 -5.73 18.89
C PHE A 75 -13.25 -5.38 20.37
N ARG A 76 -12.61 -4.24 20.69
CA ARG A 76 -12.47 -3.73 22.07
C ARG A 76 -13.73 -2.98 22.59
N ARG A 77 -14.83 -3.04 21.85
CA ARG A 77 -16.16 -2.61 22.34
C ARG A 77 -16.95 -3.80 22.83
#